data_AF-A0A2D3W1L2-F1
#
_entry.id   AF-A0A2D3W1L2-F1
#
_cell.length_a   1.000
_cell.length_b   1.000
_cell.length_c   1.000
_cell.angle_alpha   90.00
_cell.angle_beta   90.00
_cell.angle_gamma   90.00
#
_symmetry.space_group_name_H-M   'P 1'
#
loop_
_entity.id
_entity.type
_entity.pdbx_description
1 polymer ?
#
loop_
_entity_poly.entity_id
_entity_poly.type
_entity_poly.pdbx_seq_one_letter_code
_entity_poly.pdbx_strand_id
1 'polypeptide(L)'
;MANVSWRDEYLIGYTPVDKEHKKLFEIAGRAFSAVVGNEKIAKIKSIIQELISYTKIHFQHEEKYMQKINYIQLKEHQNLHKNIIISMNNFLKTVNQKEINELEKDLAHFIEQWFITHIVYEDKKISQWASKHPVKASCIEWKNIYTIGNETIDAEHKELFALANEAFTHQKEKSKKVHMKESIIKLYAYMQKHFEDEETFMESIQFNDLAEHKSLHVKIINSLNELLKNSASFDIDELEFALEEFIKIGLIDHIIKEDLKIRNWIKFLEEVKQAPQKLQDLS
;
A
#
# COMPACT_ATOMS: atom_id res chain seq x y z
N MET A 1 28.34 22.79 13.44
CA MET A 1 27.68 22.15 12.29
C MET A 1 26.26 21.82 12.71
N ALA A 2 25.27 22.00 11.83
CA ALA A 2 23.90 21.58 12.12
C ALA A 2 23.86 20.06 12.36
N ASN A 3 23.29 19.63 13.48
CA ASN A 3 23.19 18.21 13.83
C ASN A 3 21.93 17.63 13.19
N VAL A 4 22.04 17.16 11.95
CA VAL A 4 20.96 16.52 11.19
C VAL A 4 21.00 15.02 11.48
N SER A 5 20.59 14.64 12.69
CA SER A 5 20.55 13.25 13.12
C SER A 5 19.12 12.83 13.40
N TRP A 6 18.73 11.65 12.95
CA TRP A 6 17.50 11.01 13.40
C TRP A 6 17.46 10.88 14.93
N ARG A 7 16.27 11.02 15.51
CA ARG A 7 15.99 10.80 16.92
C ARG A 7 14.67 10.07 17.06
N ASP A 8 14.55 9.20 18.07
CA ASP A 8 13.34 8.42 18.30
C ASP A 8 12.12 9.30 18.64
N GLU A 9 12.34 10.56 19.04
CA GLU A 9 11.27 11.54 19.22
C GLU A 9 10.53 11.88 17.91
N TYR A 10 11.07 11.52 16.74
CA TYR A 10 10.44 11.70 15.44
C TYR A 10 9.61 10.50 14.99
N LEU A 11 9.57 9.43 15.79
CA LEU A 11 8.72 8.28 15.50
C LEU A 11 7.24 8.71 15.50
N ILE A 12 6.54 8.33 14.44
CA ILE A 12 5.08 8.45 14.35
C ILE A 12 4.40 7.11 14.63
N GLY A 13 5.16 6.01 14.78
CA GLY A 13 4.61 4.71 15.18
C GLY A 13 3.97 3.94 14.03
N TYR A 14 4.25 4.34 12.79
CA TYR A 14 3.94 3.56 11.60
C TYR A 14 5.26 3.23 10.89
N THR A 15 5.75 2.01 11.11
CA THR A 15 7.11 1.59 10.76
C THR A 15 7.51 1.91 9.32
N PRO A 16 6.66 1.73 8.28
CA PRO A 16 7.03 2.09 6.91
C PRO A 16 7.39 3.57 6.75
N VAL A 17 6.59 4.48 7.31
CA VAL A 17 6.87 5.93 7.25
C VAL A 17 8.07 6.29 8.13
N ASP A 18 8.21 5.67 9.31
CA ASP A 18 9.38 5.90 10.18
C ASP A 18 10.71 5.48 9.52
N LYS A 19 10.70 4.42 8.70
CA LYS A 19 11.86 4.00 7.89
C LYS A 19 12.19 5.03 6.81
N GLU A 20 11.17 5.60 6.16
CA GLU A 20 11.35 6.64 5.15
C GLU A 20 11.87 7.93 5.76
N HIS A 21 11.37 8.34 6.93
CA HIS A 21 11.91 9.48 7.66
C HIS A 21 13.39 9.27 7.98
N LYS A 22 13.77 8.13 8.56
CA LYS A 22 15.18 7.79 8.80
C LYS A 22 16.02 7.94 7.53
N LYS A 23 15.50 7.47 6.39
CA LYS A 23 16.18 7.59 5.11
C LYS A 23 16.34 9.05 4.66
N LEU A 24 15.34 9.90 4.84
CA LEU A 24 15.44 11.35 4.57
C LEU A 24 16.56 12.00 5.39
N PHE A 25 16.67 11.66 6.69
CA PHE A 25 17.76 12.15 7.54
C PHE A 25 19.14 11.64 7.08
N GLU A 26 19.25 10.39 6.66
CA GLU A 26 20.50 9.85 6.09
C GLU A 26 20.93 10.61 4.83
N ILE A 27 20.00 10.83 3.89
CA ILE A 27 20.26 11.56 2.65
C ILE A 27 20.71 12.98 2.99
N ALA A 28 19.99 13.67 3.88
CA ALA A 28 20.29 15.02 4.31
C ALA A 28 21.66 15.11 5.01
N GLY A 29 21.98 14.16 5.89
CA GLY A 29 23.26 14.10 6.59
C GLY A 29 24.46 14.01 5.66
N ARG A 30 24.32 13.35 4.49
CA ARG A 30 25.40 13.29 3.49
C ARG A 30 25.82 14.66 2.95
N ALA A 31 24.93 15.65 2.95
CA ALA A 31 25.28 17.01 2.49
C ALA A 31 26.33 17.69 3.36
N PHE A 32 26.41 17.35 4.66
CA PHE A 32 27.31 17.99 5.62
C PHE A 32 28.67 17.30 5.77
N SER A 33 28.90 16.20 5.05
CA SER A 33 30.21 15.53 5.05
C SER A 33 31.32 16.38 4.42
N ALA A 34 32.56 16.14 4.84
CA ALA A 34 33.73 16.96 4.50
C ALA A 34 34.07 16.88 3.00
N VAL A 35 33.81 17.97 2.27
CA VAL A 35 34.23 18.24 0.88
C VAL A 35 34.44 19.75 0.76
N VAL A 36 35.36 20.22 -0.08
CA VAL A 36 35.77 21.63 -0.16
C VAL A 36 35.47 22.24 -1.54
N GLY A 37 35.33 23.56 -1.60
CA GLY A 37 35.23 24.32 -2.85
C GLY A 37 34.05 23.91 -3.76
N ASN A 38 34.26 23.97 -5.08
CA ASN A 38 33.21 23.73 -6.08
C ASN A 38 32.62 22.31 -6.02
N GLU A 39 33.38 21.33 -5.56
CA GLU A 39 32.90 19.96 -5.37
C GLU A 39 31.82 19.89 -4.27
N LYS A 40 31.90 20.76 -3.26
CA LYS A 40 30.88 20.87 -2.20
C LYS A 40 29.55 21.40 -2.74
N ILE A 41 29.57 22.40 -3.63
CA ILE A 41 28.35 22.94 -4.26
C ILE A 41 27.68 21.87 -5.13
N ALA A 42 28.45 21.19 -5.98
CA ALA A 42 27.93 20.12 -6.84
C ALA A 42 27.33 18.98 -6.01
N LYS A 43 27.99 18.60 -4.91
CA LYS A 43 27.50 17.59 -3.97
C LYS A 43 26.20 18.01 -3.30
N ILE A 44 26.12 19.22 -2.74
CA ILE A 44 24.90 19.72 -2.09
C ILE A 44 23.75 19.74 -3.11
N LYS A 45 23.99 20.19 -4.34
CA LYS A 45 22.99 20.18 -5.41
C LYS A 45 22.46 18.77 -5.69
N SER A 46 23.35 17.79 -5.82
CA SER A 46 22.98 16.39 -6.04
C SER A 46 22.16 15.83 -4.87
N ILE A 47 22.53 16.16 -3.62
CA ILE A 47 21.78 15.73 -2.44
C ILE A 47 20.39 16.39 -2.40
N ILE A 48 20.25 17.67 -2.74
CA ILE A 48 18.94 18.34 -2.81
C ILE A 48 18.04 17.67 -3.85
N GLN A 49 18.58 17.29 -5.02
CA GLN A 49 17.83 16.57 -6.05
C GLN A 49 17.37 15.18 -5.59
N GLU A 50 18.23 14.46 -4.87
CA GLU A 50 17.91 13.17 -4.28
C GLU A 50 16.84 13.31 -3.19
N LEU A 51 16.96 14.30 -2.31
CA LEU A 51 15.94 14.64 -1.31
C LEU A 51 14.59 14.92 -1.96
N ILE A 52 14.53 15.80 -2.98
CA ILE A 52 13.28 16.09 -3.69
C ILE A 52 12.62 14.82 -4.24
N SER A 53 13.43 13.94 -4.83
CA SER A 53 12.93 12.72 -5.45
C SER A 53 12.38 11.75 -4.40
N TYR A 54 13.11 11.58 -3.29
CA TYR A 54 12.70 10.66 -2.22
C TYR A 54 11.52 11.21 -1.41
N THR A 55 11.49 12.52 -1.10
CA THR A 55 10.37 13.18 -0.42
C THR A 55 9.06 13.02 -1.20
N LYS A 56 9.08 13.09 -2.54
CA LYS A 56 7.88 12.82 -3.35
C LYS A 56 7.34 11.40 -3.18
N ILE A 57 8.23 10.42 -3.12
CA ILE A 57 7.85 9.01 -2.95
C ILE A 57 7.27 8.81 -1.55
N HIS A 58 7.96 9.32 -0.54
CA HIS A 58 7.53 9.30 0.86
C HIS A 58 6.12 9.90 1.04
N PHE A 59 5.89 11.12 0.53
CA PHE A 59 4.57 11.75 0.58
C PHE A 59 3.47 10.93 -0.11
N GLN A 60 3.76 10.24 -1.21
CA GLN A 60 2.79 9.35 -1.84
C GLN A 60 2.43 8.15 -0.95
N HIS A 61 3.39 7.61 -0.22
CA HIS A 61 3.15 6.48 0.69
C HIS A 61 2.40 6.92 1.94
N GLU A 62 2.77 8.06 2.52
CA GLU A 62 2.07 8.66 3.66
C GLU A 62 0.62 9.00 3.30
N GLU A 63 0.38 9.67 2.16
CA GLU A 63 -0.98 10.00 1.71
C GLU A 63 -1.85 8.76 1.49
N LYS A 64 -1.29 7.67 0.97
CA LYS A 64 -1.98 6.38 0.85
C LYS A 64 -2.36 5.82 2.23
N TYR A 65 -1.44 5.88 3.19
CA TYR A 65 -1.70 5.45 4.56
C TYR A 65 -2.81 6.29 5.21
N MET A 66 -2.73 7.62 5.07
CA MET A 66 -3.75 8.56 5.54
C MET A 66 -5.13 8.28 4.93
N GLN A 67 -5.19 7.97 3.63
CA GLN A 67 -6.42 7.57 2.96
C GLN A 67 -6.98 6.26 3.56
N LYS A 68 -6.11 5.27 3.80
CA LYS A 68 -6.50 3.97 4.39
C LYS A 68 -7.10 4.12 5.79
N ILE A 69 -6.58 5.04 6.61
CA ILE A 69 -7.08 5.29 7.98
C ILE A 69 -8.21 6.34 8.02
N ASN A 70 -8.74 6.75 6.86
CA ASN A 70 -9.74 7.81 6.73
C ASN A 70 -9.36 9.10 7.47
N TYR A 71 -8.10 9.51 7.35
CA TYR A 71 -7.61 10.71 8.01
C TYR A 71 -8.33 11.97 7.49
N ILE A 72 -9.05 12.64 8.37
CA ILE A 72 -9.96 13.74 8.01
C ILE A 72 -9.26 14.94 7.37
N GLN A 73 -7.99 15.18 7.70
CA GLN A 73 -7.21 16.32 7.22
C GLN A 73 -6.31 15.94 6.03
N LEU A 74 -6.63 14.84 5.32
CA LEU A 74 -5.82 14.37 4.19
C LEU A 74 -5.64 15.47 3.13
N LYS A 75 -6.70 16.23 2.85
CA LYS A 75 -6.65 17.23 1.78
C LYS A 75 -5.73 18.40 2.13
N GLU A 76 -5.81 18.87 3.37
CA GLU A 76 -4.95 19.92 3.91
C GLU A 76 -3.49 19.49 3.92
N HIS A 77 -3.22 18.26 4.35
CA HIS A 77 -1.89 17.68 4.39
C HIS A 77 -1.29 17.49 2.99
N GLN A 78 -2.08 17.05 2.00
CA GLN A 78 -1.67 17.02 0.59
C GLN A 78 -1.26 18.40 0.05
N ASN A 79 -1.92 19.47 0.51
CA ASN A 79 -1.56 20.82 0.11
C ASN A 79 -0.24 21.27 0.78
N LEU A 80 -0.02 20.87 2.03
CA LEU A 80 1.27 21.05 2.71
C LEU A 80 2.40 20.38 1.93
N HIS A 81 2.25 19.10 1.56
CA HIS A 81 3.22 18.35 0.73
C HIS A 81 3.55 19.08 -0.57
N LYS A 82 2.54 19.57 -1.29
CA LYS A 82 2.75 20.35 -2.52
C LYS A 82 3.58 21.61 -2.26
N ASN A 83 3.29 22.34 -1.19
CA ASN A 83 4.04 23.55 -0.84
C ASN A 83 5.50 23.26 -0.46
N ILE A 84 5.74 22.14 0.23
CA ILE A 84 7.10 21.66 0.54
C ILE A 84 7.87 21.40 -0.75
N ILE A 85 7.29 20.61 -1.68
CA ILE A 85 7.94 20.29 -2.95
C ILE A 85 8.20 21.56 -3.78
N ILE A 86 7.27 22.52 -3.82
CA ILE A 86 7.48 23.80 -4.51
C ILE A 86 8.67 24.55 -3.88
N SER A 87 8.73 24.61 -2.55
CA SER A 87 9.81 25.27 -1.81
C SER A 87 11.16 24.61 -2.07
N MET A 88 11.24 23.27 -2.09
CA MET A 88 12.46 22.54 -2.45
C MET A 88 12.94 22.84 -3.86
N ASN A 89 12.03 22.87 -4.83
CA ASN A 89 12.38 23.18 -6.22
C ASN A 89 12.86 24.62 -6.36
N ASN A 90 12.29 25.55 -5.61
CA ASN A 90 12.75 26.95 -5.59
C ASN A 90 14.15 27.05 -4.97
N PHE A 91 14.41 26.35 -3.87
CA PHE A 91 15.75 26.30 -3.28
C PHE A 91 16.78 25.74 -4.28
N LEU A 92 16.46 24.62 -4.94
CA LEU A 92 17.32 24.01 -5.97
C LEU A 92 17.73 24.99 -7.09
N LYS A 93 16.84 25.89 -7.51
CA LYS A 93 17.13 26.90 -8.56
C LYS A 93 18.16 27.93 -8.11
N THR A 94 18.24 28.22 -6.81
CA THR A 94 19.15 29.24 -6.25
C THR A 94 20.53 28.71 -5.90
N VAL A 95 20.74 27.39 -5.91
CA VAL A 95 21.98 26.73 -5.44
C VAL A 95 23.23 27.26 -6.13
N ASN A 96 23.18 27.47 -7.45
CA ASN A 96 24.33 27.93 -8.22
C ASN A 96 24.66 29.43 -8.02
N GLN A 97 23.83 30.17 -7.29
CA GLN A 97 23.93 31.62 -7.08
C GLN A 97 24.46 31.98 -5.68
N LYS A 98 24.70 30.98 -4.83
CA LYS A 98 25.02 31.16 -3.41
C LYS A 98 26.44 30.71 -3.11
N GLU A 99 27.07 31.41 -2.18
CA GLU A 99 28.33 30.97 -1.56
C GLU A 99 28.10 29.72 -0.70
N ILE A 100 29.13 28.89 -0.54
CA ILE A 100 29.04 27.59 0.16
C ILE A 100 28.44 27.74 1.57
N ASN A 101 28.89 28.75 2.33
CA ASN A 101 28.44 28.98 3.70
C ASN A 101 26.95 29.36 3.78
N GLU A 102 26.44 30.08 2.77
CA GLU A 102 25.02 30.45 2.69
C GLU A 102 24.19 29.21 2.31
N LEU A 103 24.67 28.44 1.34
CA LEU A 103 24.02 27.21 0.90
C LEU A 103 23.90 26.16 2.02
N GLU A 104 24.94 25.99 2.85
CA GLU A 104 24.90 25.09 4.01
C GLU A 104 23.91 25.56 5.07
N LYS A 105 23.81 26.88 5.31
CA LYS A 105 22.84 27.46 6.24
C LYS A 105 21.42 27.27 5.74
N ASP A 106 21.16 27.55 4.48
CA ASP A 106 19.84 27.38 3.88
C ASP A 106 19.41 25.91 3.88
N LEU A 107 20.33 24.99 3.59
CA LEU A 107 20.04 23.57 3.65
C LEU A 107 19.72 23.12 5.09
N ALA A 108 20.50 23.58 6.07
CA ALA A 108 20.24 23.27 7.48
C ALA A 108 18.87 23.82 7.92
N HIS A 109 18.56 25.07 7.57
CA HIS A 109 17.28 25.69 7.85
C HIS A 109 16.14 24.94 7.13
N PHE A 110 16.36 24.53 5.89
CA PHE A 110 15.39 23.74 5.12
C PHE A 110 15.07 22.42 5.83
N ILE A 111 16.09 21.68 6.28
CA ILE A 111 15.90 20.41 7.00
C ILE A 111 15.14 20.61 8.31
N GLU A 112 15.50 21.64 9.07
CA GLU A 112 14.81 21.98 10.32
C GLU A 112 13.33 22.33 10.08
N GLN A 113 13.07 23.23 9.14
CA GLN A 113 11.71 23.72 8.88
C GLN A 113 10.82 22.70 8.17
N TRP A 114 11.36 21.86 7.29
CA TRP A 114 10.52 21.01 6.45
C TRP A 114 10.55 19.55 6.83
N PHE A 115 11.60 19.03 7.46
CA PHE A 115 11.60 17.65 7.93
C PHE A 115 11.24 17.60 9.40
N ILE A 116 11.99 18.31 10.25
CA ILE A 116 11.77 18.21 11.70
C ILE A 116 10.40 18.79 12.08
N THR A 117 10.09 20.01 11.67
CA THR A 117 8.81 20.65 12.00
C THR A 117 7.63 19.88 11.38
N HIS A 118 7.71 19.45 10.13
CA HIS A 118 6.64 18.67 9.49
C HIS A 118 6.37 17.36 10.23
N ILE A 119 7.41 16.57 10.49
CA ILE A 119 7.27 15.28 11.20
C ILE A 119 6.68 15.50 12.59
N VAL A 120 7.20 16.48 13.33
CA VAL A 120 6.79 16.72 14.72
C VAL A 120 5.38 17.31 14.82
N TYR A 121 5.01 18.25 13.95
CA TYR A 121 3.76 18.98 14.08
C TYR A 121 2.64 18.48 13.18
N GLU A 122 2.93 17.79 12.08
CA GLU A 122 1.94 17.32 11.12
C GLU A 122 1.85 15.80 11.12
N ASP A 123 2.95 15.08 10.92
CA ASP A 123 2.90 13.62 10.71
C ASP A 123 2.52 12.89 12.01
N LYS A 124 2.97 13.42 13.16
CA LYS A 124 2.50 12.95 14.48
C LYS A 124 0.99 13.05 14.66
N LYS A 125 0.29 13.97 13.98
CA LYS A 125 -1.19 14.04 14.05
C LYS A 125 -1.83 12.81 13.41
N ILE A 126 -1.19 12.24 12.39
CA ILE A 126 -1.61 10.99 11.74
C ILE A 126 -1.56 9.84 12.75
N SER A 127 -0.48 9.75 13.53
CA SER A 127 -0.34 8.77 14.62
C SER A 127 -1.44 8.90 15.68
N GLN A 128 -1.69 10.13 16.13
CA GLN A 128 -2.75 10.41 17.12
C GLN A 128 -4.14 10.05 16.58
N TRP A 129 -4.37 10.28 15.29
CA TRP A 129 -5.59 9.88 14.61
C TRP A 129 -5.73 8.36 14.54
N ALA A 130 -4.69 7.67 14.06
CA ALA A 130 -4.66 6.22 13.94
C ALA A 130 -4.88 5.53 15.30
N SER A 131 -4.31 6.07 16.37
CA SER A 131 -4.49 5.56 17.73
C SER A 131 -5.94 5.70 18.24
N LYS A 132 -6.64 6.77 17.85
CA LYS A 132 -8.05 7.03 18.23
C LYS A 132 -9.05 6.34 17.29
N HIS A 133 -8.61 6.03 16.08
CA HIS A 133 -9.37 5.36 15.04
C HIS A 133 -8.59 4.13 14.58
N PRO A 134 -8.37 3.16 15.50
CA PRO A 134 -7.68 1.94 15.12
C PRO A 134 -8.48 1.35 13.97
N VAL A 135 -7.81 1.15 12.84
CA VAL A 135 -8.34 0.25 11.81
C VAL A 135 -8.47 -1.07 12.54
N LYS A 136 -9.71 -1.46 12.90
CA LYS A 136 -9.95 -2.74 13.54
C LYS A 136 -9.23 -3.78 12.69
N ALA A 137 -8.38 -4.61 13.32
CA ALA A 137 -7.85 -5.82 12.72
C ALA A 137 -9.03 -6.50 12.03
N SER A 138 -9.05 -6.40 10.71
CA SER A 138 -10.29 -6.50 9.96
C SER A 138 -10.62 -7.98 9.82
N CYS A 139 -11.33 -8.54 10.80
CA CYS A 139 -12.12 -9.73 10.52
C CYS A 139 -13.07 -9.36 9.38
N ILE A 140 -12.86 -9.99 8.23
CA ILE A 140 -13.67 -9.79 7.04
C ILE A 140 -14.82 -10.80 7.06
N GLU A 141 -16.03 -10.31 6.90
CA GLU A 141 -17.23 -11.16 6.89
C GLU A 141 -17.67 -11.41 5.46
N TRP A 142 -18.01 -12.67 5.17
CA TRP A 142 -18.68 -13.01 3.92
C TRP A 142 -20.05 -12.31 3.85
N LYS A 143 -20.37 -11.73 2.69
CA LYS A 143 -21.65 -11.09 2.41
C LYS A 143 -22.21 -11.62 1.10
N ASN A 144 -23.53 -11.76 1.02
CA ASN A 144 -24.22 -12.23 -0.20
C ASN A 144 -23.94 -11.39 -1.45
N ILE A 145 -23.46 -10.15 -1.29
CA ILE A 145 -23.05 -9.32 -2.42
C ILE A 145 -21.89 -9.94 -3.22
N TYR A 146 -21.07 -10.79 -2.61
CA TYR A 146 -19.91 -11.47 -3.22
C TYR A 146 -20.27 -12.74 -4.01
N THR A 147 -21.51 -13.23 -3.94
CA THR A 147 -21.93 -14.53 -4.48
C THR A 147 -22.00 -14.55 -6.01
N ILE A 148 -21.09 -15.17 -6.75
CA ILE A 148 -21.14 -15.14 -8.22
C ILE A 148 -22.26 -16.02 -8.82
N GLY A 149 -22.87 -16.90 -8.01
CA GLY A 149 -23.96 -17.78 -8.43
C GLY A 149 -23.50 -19.18 -8.86
N ASN A 150 -22.23 -19.52 -8.61
CA ASN A 150 -21.69 -20.86 -8.73
C ASN A 150 -21.40 -21.39 -7.33
N GLU A 151 -22.08 -22.46 -6.91
CA GLU A 151 -21.99 -22.98 -5.53
C GLU A 151 -20.57 -23.37 -5.12
N THR A 152 -19.78 -23.95 -6.04
CA THR A 152 -18.39 -24.35 -5.78
C THR A 152 -17.52 -23.13 -5.55
N ILE A 153 -17.54 -22.18 -6.49
CA ILE A 153 -16.72 -20.96 -6.40
C ILE A 153 -17.13 -20.10 -5.19
N ASP A 154 -18.42 -20.01 -4.91
CA ASP A 154 -18.94 -19.29 -3.74
C ASP A 154 -18.56 -19.96 -2.41
N ALA A 155 -18.43 -21.29 -2.38
CA ALA A 155 -17.90 -21.99 -1.21
C ALA A 155 -16.39 -21.74 -1.04
N GLU A 156 -15.63 -21.70 -2.13
CA GLU A 156 -14.21 -21.40 -2.11
C GLU A 156 -13.90 -19.97 -1.68
N HIS A 157 -14.69 -18.99 -2.14
CA HIS A 157 -14.58 -17.63 -1.64
C HIS A 157 -14.81 -17.55 -0.13
N LYS A 158 -15.81 -18.25 0.41
CA LYS A 158 -16.05 -18.28 1.86
C LYS A 158 -14.86 -18.86 2.62
N GLU A 159 -14.23 -19.91 2.08
CA GLU A 159 -13.04 -20.50 2.67
C GLU A 159 -11.84 -19.52 2.62
N LEU A 160 -11.65 -18.79 1.52
CA LEU A 160 -10.65 -17.73 1.43
C LEU A 160 -10.83 -16.64 2.49
N PHE A 161 -12.07 -16.23 2.77
CA PHE A 161 -12.37 -15.30 3.86
C PHE A 161 -12.04 -15.91 5.23
N ALA A 162 -12.34 -17.19 5.44
CA ALA A 162 -12.02 -17.88 6.69
C ALA A 162 -10.50 -17.98 6.92
N LEU A 163 -9.74 -18.37 5.89
CA LEU A 163 -8.28 -18.46 5.93
C LEU A 163 -7.63 -17.09 6.14
N ALA A 164 -8.14 -16.06 5.48
CA ALA A 164 -7.69 -14.68 5.66
C ALA A 164 -7.90 -14.21 7.11
N ASN A 165 -9.06 -14.53 7.71
CA ASN A 165 -9.35 -14.21 9.11
C ASN A 165 -8.48 -15.00 10.10
N GLU A 166 -8.09 -16.23 9.76
CA GLU A 166 -7.24 -17.07 10.61
C GLU A 166 -5.96 -16.31 11.01
N ALA A 167 -5.36 -15.55 10.09
CA ALA A 167 -4.13 -14.79 10.34
C ALA A 167 -4.23 -13.78 11.49
N PHE A 168 -5.42 -13.24 11.76
CA PHE A 168 -5.63 -12.22 12.81
C PHE A 168 -6.04 -12.83 14.16
N THR A 169 -6.19 -14.14 14.24
CA THR A 169 -6.52 -14.82 15.50
C THR A 169 -5.29 -14.94 16.41
N HIS A 170 -5.48 -14.80 17.72
CA HIS A 170 -4.42 -15.01 18.70
C HIS A 170 -4.35 -16.49 19.09
N GLN A 171 -3.19 -17.12 18.91
CA GLN A 171 -2.90 -18.45 19.44
C GLN A 171 -2.05 -18.36 20.71
N LYS A 172 -2.41 -19.13 21.75
CA LYS A 172 -1.75 -19.09 23.07
C LYS A 172 -0.30 -19.61 23.05
N GLU A 173 0.02 -20.49 22.12
CA GLU A 173 1.30 -21.23 22.11
C GLU A 173 2.29 -20.73 21.06
N LYS A 174 1.83 -19.99 20.05
CA LYS A 174 2.66 -19.47 18.95
C LYS A 174 2.82 -17.97 19.05
N SER A 175 3.97 -17.45 18.63
CA SER A 175 4.11 -16.00 18.44
C SER A 175 3.15 -15.54 17.34
N LYS A 176 2.53 -14.36 17.52
CA LYS A 176 1.59 -13.78 16.56
C LYS A 176 2.17 -13.75 15.13
N LYS A 177 3.46 -13.38 14.99
CA LYS A 177 4.17 -13.34 13.70
C LYS A 177 4.26 -14.71 13.03
N VAL A 178 4.55 -15.78 13.79
CA VAL A 178 4.67 -17.14 13.23
C VAL A 178 3.30 -17.63 12.78
N HIS A 179 2.27 -17.43 13.60
CA HIS A 179 0.89 -17.78 13.26
C HIS A 179 0.43 -17.09 11.97
N MET A 180 0.65 -15.77 11.87
CA MET A 180 0.33 -15.02 10.66
C MET A 180 1.01 -15.58 9.41
N LYS A 181 2.31 -15.91 9.49
CA LYS A 181 3.03 -16.49 8.35
C LYS A 181 2.43 -17.83 7.91
N GLU A 182 2.10 -18.71 8.86
CA GLU A 182 1.46 -19.99 8.54
C GLU A 182 0.09 -19.77 7.87
N SER A 183 -0.71 -18.84 8.37
CA SER A 183 -1.99 -18.50 7.75
C SER A 183 -1.83 -17.90 6.34
N ILE A 184 -0.82 -17.06 6.10
CA ILE A 184 -0.53 -16.53 4.76
C ILE A 184 -0.12 -17.66 3.80
N ILE A 185 0.65 -18.66 4.27
CA ILE A 185 1.02 -19.83 3.45
C ILE A 185 -0.23 -20.64 3.07
N LYS A 186 -1.15 -20.86 4.02
CA LYS A 186 -2.41 -21.55 3.75
C LYS A 186 -3.27 -20.77 2.74
N LEU A 187 -3.40 -19.46 2.94
CA LEU A 187 -4.14 -18.57 2.05
C LEU A 187 -3.55 -18.62 0.63
N TYR A 188 -2.21 -18.55 0.51
CA TYR A 188 -1.51 -18.64 -0.77
C TYR A 188 -1.84 -19.93 -1.51
N ALA A 189 -1.69 -21.08 -0.86
CA ALA A 189 -1.95 -22.38 -1.48
C ALA A 189 -3.42 -22.52 -1.91
N TYR A 190 -4.35 -22.04 -1.07
CA TYR A 190 -5.78 -22.12 -1.38
C TYR A 190 -6.18 -21.17 -2.51
N MET A 191 -5.62 -19.95 -2.57
CA MET A 191 -5.88 -19.01 -3.66
C MET A 191 -5.43 -19.56 -5.01
N GLN A 192 -4.29 -20.25 -5.09
CA GLN A 192 -3.84 -20.88 -6.33
C GLN A 192 -4.85 -21.92 -6.82
N LYS A 193 -5.27 -22.82 -5.93
CA LYS A 193 -6.28 -23.85 -6.25
C LYS A 193 -7.59 -23.20 -6.71
N HIS A 194 -8.09 -22.23 -5.95
CA HIS A 194 -9.32 -21.53 -6.27
C HIS A 194 -9.25 -20.83 -7.64
N PHE A 195 -8.15 -20.17 -7.98
CA PHE A 195 -7.98 -19.57 -9.29
C PHE A 195 -7.96 -20.60 -10.42
N GLU A 196 -7.36 -21.77 -10.22
CA GLU A 196 -7.42 -22.88 -11.20
C GLU A 196 -8.87 -23.36 -11.42
N ASP A 197 -9.63 -23.52 -10.34
CA ASP A 197 -11.03 -23.95 -10.36
C ASP A 197 -11.94 -22.89 -11.01
N GLU A 198 -11.75 -21.62 -10.68
CA GLU A 198 -12.47 -20.50 -11.28
C GLU A 198 -12.16 -20.37 -12.77
N GLU A 199 -10.89 -20.41 -13.16
CA GLU A 199 -10.50 -20.34 -14.57
C GLU A 199 -11.08 -21.50 -15.39
N THR A 200 -11.09 -22.71 -14.82
CA THR A 200 -11.72 -23.89 -15.43
C THR A 200 -13.22 -23.67 -15.62
N PHE A 201 -13.89 -23.08 -14.62
CA PHE A 201 -15.30 -22.71 -14.72
C PHE A 201 -15.53 -21.64 -15.80
N MET A 202 -14.72 -20.59 -15.83
CA MET A 202 -14.79 -19.53 -16.82
C MET A 202 -14.59 -20.05 -18.26
N GLU A 203 -13.67 -21.00 -18.45
CA GLU A 203 -13.48 -21.71 -19.72
C GLU A 203 -14.74 -22.49 -20.11
N SER A 204 -15.36 -23.20 -19.17
CA SER A 204 -16.56 -24.00 -19.42
C SER A 204 -17.77 -23.18 -19.88
N ILE A 205 -17.85 -21.90 -19.47
CA ILE A 205 -18.91 -20.97 -19.85
C ILE A 205 -18.47 -20.01 -20.98
N GLN A 206 -17.29 -20.22 -21.57
CA GLN A 206 -16.72 -19.39 -22.63
C GLN A 206 -16.69 -17.89 -22.26
N PHE A 207 -16.28 -17.58 -21.04
CA PHE A 207 -16.19 -16.21 -20.56
C PHE A 207 -15.24 -15.38 -21.42
N ASN A 208 -15.72 -14.24 -21.93
CA ASN A 208 -15.03 -13.42 -22.93
C ASN A 208 -13.71 -12.81 -22.43
N ASP A 209 -13.65 -12.42 -21.16
CA ASP A 209 -12.50 -11.70 -20.59
C ASP A 209 -11.53 -12.61 -19.84
N LEU A 210 -11.57 -13.93 -20.09
CA LEU A 210 -10.77 -14.93 -19.40
C LEU A 210 -9.28 -14.60 -19.41
N ALA A 211 -8.71 -14.24 -20.58
CA ALA A 211 -7.27 -13.97 -20.69
C ALA A 211 -6.82 -12.79 -19.83
N GLU A 212 -7.63 -11.74 -19.72
CA GLU A 212 -7.35 -10.60 -18.85
C GLU A 212 -7.46 -10.99 -17.37
N HIS A 213 -8.50 -11.75 -17.03
CA HIS A 213 -8.73 -12.26 -15.67
C HIS A 213 -7.56 -13.14 -15.18
N LYS A 214 -7.05 -14.08 -15.99
CA LYS A 214 -5.85 -14.87 -15.67
C LYS A 214 -4.63 -13.98 -15.39
N SER A 215 -4.49 -12.86 -16.11
CA SER A 215 -3.41 -11.90 -15.87
C SER A 215 -3.53 -11.24 -14.49
N LEU A 216 -4.75 -11.00 -14.01
CA LEU A 216 -5.00 -10.47 -12.67
C LEU A 216 -4.66 -11.50 -11.60
N HIS A 217 -5.05 -12.77 -11.76
CA HIS A 217 -4.66 -13.86 -10.86
C HIS A 217 -3.15 -13.96 -10.67
N VAL A 218 -2.39 -13.94 -11.78
CA VAL A 218 -0.93 -13.97 -11.75
C VAL A 218 -0.37 -12.79 -10.93
N LYS A 219 -0.93 -11.58 -11.09
CA LYS A 219 -0.50 -10.40 -10.30
C LYS A 219 -0.82 -10.57 -8.82
N ILE A 220 -2.00 -11.10 -8.48
CA ILE A 220 -2.43 -11.32 -7.08
C ILE A 220 -1.50 -12.35 -6.41
N ILE A 221 -1.26 -13.50 -7.05
CA ILE A 221 -0.37 -14.54 -6.53
C ILE A 221 1.07 -14.01 -6.36
N ASN A 222 1.57 -13.22 -7.31
CA ASN A 222 2.88 -12.60 -7.19
C ASN A 222 2.96 -11.63 -6.00
N SER A 223 1.92 -10.81 -5.79
CA SER A 223 1.85 -9.90 -4.63
C SER A 223 1.91 -10.66 -3.30
N LEU A 224 1.17 -11.77 -3.18
CA LEU A 224 1.17 -12.60 -1.99
C LEU A 224 2.52 -13.32 -1.76
N ASN A 225 3.15 -13.76 -2.84
CA ASN A 225 4.49 -14.34 -2.77
C ASN A 225 5.54 -13.31 -2.30
N GLU A 226 5.48 -12.07 -2.78
CA GLU A 226 6.35 -10.99 -2.30
C GLU A 226 6.10 -10.67 -0.82
N LEU A 227 4.85 -10.71 -0.35
CA LEU A 227 4.53 -10.59 1.07
C LEU A 227 5.20 -11.71 1.89
N LEU A 228 5.14 -12.96 1.41
CA LEU A 228 5.78 -14.10 2.07
C LEU A 228 7.32 -13.98 2.12
N LYS A 229 7.95 -13.59 1.01
CA LYS A 229 9.41 -13.36 0.94
C LYS A 229 9.87 -12.28 1.92
N ASN A 230 9.12 -11.17 1.99
CA ASN A 230 9.45 -10.04 2.87
C ASN A 230 8.98 -10.25 4.32
N SER A 231 8.21 -11.30 4.61
CA SER A 231 7.71 -11.57 5.97
C SER A 231 8.81 -11.73 7.03
N ALA A 232 10.04 -12.07 6.64
CA ALA A 232 11.17 -12.17 7.57
C ALA A 232 11.63 -10.80 8.05
N SER A 233 11.69 -9.81 7.15
CA SER A 233 12.15 -8.45 7.42
C SER A 233 11.08 -7.56 8.06
N PHE A 234 9.80 -7.89 7.90
CA PHE A 234 8.70 -7.16 8.54
C PHE A 234 8.64 -7.38 10.04
N ASP A 235 8.34 -6.35 10.82
CA ASP A 235 7.83 -6.54 12.18
C ASP A 235 6.38 -7.09 12.16
N ILE A 236 5.75 -7.24 13.33
CA ILE A 236 4.38 -7.78 13.42
C ILE A 236 3.37 -6.83 12.77
N ASP A 237 3.50 -5.53 13.04
CA ASP A 237 2.54 -4.52 12.59
C ASP A 237 2.66 -4.29 11.08
N GLU A 238 3.88 -4.31 10.54
CA GLU A 238 4.15 -4.27 9.10
C GLU A 238 3.56 -5.47 8.36
N LEU A 239 3.73 -6.68 8.91
CA LEU A 239 3.16 -7.89 8.33
C LEU A 239 1.63 -7.87 8.36
N GLU A 240 1.06 -7.39 9.48
CA GLU A 240 -0.40 -7.30 9.67
C GLU A 240 -0.99 -6.29 8.69
N PHE A 241 -0.36 -5.13 8.58
CA PHE A 241 -0.75 -4.09 7.65
C PHE A 241 -0.70 -4.56 6.20
N ALA A 242 0.39 -5.21 5.79
CA ALA A 242 0.58 -5.67 4.42
C ALA A 242 -0.40 -6.78 4.05
N LEU A 243 -0.70 -7.69 4.99
CA LEU A 243 -1.73 -8.71 4.81
C LEU A 243 -3.13 -8.09 4.70
N GLU A 244 -3.47 -7.10 5.52
CA GLU A 244 -4.76 -6.40 5.40
C GLU A 244 -4.93 -5.71 4.03
N GLU A 245 -3.88 -5.08 3.50
CA GLU A 245 -3.92 -4.48 2.17
C GLU A 245 -4.11 -5.54 1.09
N PHE A 246 -3.41 -6.66 1.20
CA PHE A 246 -3.58 -7.78 0.29
C PHE A 246 -5.02 -8.30 0.31
N ILE A 247 -5.61 -8.50 1.48
CA ILE A 247 -6.99 -8.99 1.61
C ILE A 247 -7.99 -8.01 0.97
N LYS A 248 -7.81 -6.69 1.18
CA LYS A 248 -8.69 -5.69 0.58
C LYS A 248 -8.59 -5.68 -0.94
N ILE A 249 -7.37 -5.71 -1.48
CA ILE A 249 -7.13 -5.50 -2.91
C ILE A 249 -7.18 -6.82 -3.69
N GLY A 250 -6.40 -7.81 -3.26
CA GLY A 250 -6.21 -9.07 -3.94
C GLY A 250 -7.32 -10.10 -3.73
N LEU A 251 -8.14 -9.94 -2.68
CA LEU A 251 -9.30 -10.81 -2.43
C LEU A 251 -10.62 -10.06 -2.64
N ILE A 252 -10.92 -9.06 -1.80
CA ILE A 252 -12.25 -8.42 -1.81
C ILE A 252 -12.50 -7.61 -3.08
N ASP A 253 -11.58 -6.70 -3.43
CA ASP A 253 -11.74 -5.86 -4.62
C ASP A 253 -11.74 -6.68 -5.90
N HIS A 254 -10.94 -7.75 -5.96
CA HIS A 254 -10.93 -8.68 -7.08
C HIS A 254 -12.30 -9.33 -7.26
N ILE A 255 -12.87 -9.93 -6.20
CA ILE A 255 -14.22 -10.51 -6.24
C ILE A 255 -15.25 -9.49 -6.73
N ILE A 256 -15.24 -8.28 -6.16
CA ILE A 256 -16.23 -7.25 -6.49
C ILE A 256 -16.09 -6.75 -7.94
N LYS A 257 -14.87 -6.50 -8.39
CA LYS A 257 -14.61 -5.81 -9.66
C LYS A 257 -14.49 -6.77 -10.83
N GLU A 258 -14.06 -8.00 -10.58
CA GLU A 258 -13.73 -8.99 -11.60
C GLU A 258 -14.69 -10.19 -11.54
N ASP A 259 -14.72 -10.94 -10.44
CA ASP A 259 -15.48 -12.21 -10.38
C ASP A 259 -16.99 -11.99 -10.50
N LEU A 260 -17.51 -10.85 -10.01
CA LEU A 260 -18.91 -10.47 -10.23
C LEU A 260 -19.27 -10.27 -11.72
N LYS A 261 -18.31 -10.06 -12.62
CA LYS A 261 -18.57 -10.04 -14.08
C LYS A 261 -19.01 -11.43 -14.56
N ILE A 262 -18.51 -12.50 -13.96
CA ILE A 262 -18.92 -13.89 -14.26
C ILE A 262 -20.42 -14.07 -13.99
N ARG A 263 -20.93 -13.51 -12.88
CA ARG A 263 -22.38 -13.52 -12.56
C ARG A 263 -23.21 -12.90 -13.69
N ASN A 264 -22.77 -11.76 -14.23
CA ASN A 264 -23.47 -11.07 -15.31
C ASN A 264 -23.41 -11.88 -16.61
N TRP A 265 -22.28 -12.53 -16.89
CA TRP A 265 -22.11 -13.42 -18.03
C TRP A 265 -23.03 -14.64 -17.97
N ILE A 266 -23.16 -15.28 -16.80
CA ILE A 266 -24.08 -16.41 -16.59
C ILE A 266 -25.52 -16.00 -16.95
N LYS A 267 -25.98 -14.85 -16.45
CA LYS A 267 -27.32 -14.32 -16.76
C LYS A 267 -27.51 -14.07 -18.26
N PHE A 268 -26.52 -13.48 -18.92
CA PHE A 268 -26.54 -13.28 -20.36
C PHE A 268 -26.69 -14.61 -21.12
N LEU A 269 -25.95 -15.65 -20.72
CA LEU A 269 -26.08 -16.98 -21.34
C LEU A 269 -27.47 -17.61 -21.11
N GLU A 270 -28.07 -17.42 -19.93
CA GLU A 270 -29.43 -17.88 -19.64
C GLU A 270 -30.47 -17.18 -20.52
N GLU A 271 -30.36 -15.86 -20.71
CA GLU A 271 -31.24 -15.08 -21.58
C GLU A 271 -31.14 -15.52 -23.04
N VAL A 272 -29.91 -15.72 -23.55
CA VAL A 272 -29.68 -16.20 -24.92
C VAL A 272 -30.23 -17.61 -25.12
N LYS A 273 -30.08 -18.51 -24.13
CA LYS A 273 -30.65 -19.87 -24.19
C LYS A 273 -32.19 -19.88 -24.18
N GLN A 274 -32.84 -18.92 -23.54
CA GLN A 274 -34.31 -18.82 -23.47
C GLN A 274 -34.94 -18.09 -24.66
N ALA A 275 -34.16 -17.36 -25.47
CA ALA A 275 -34.65 -16.60 -26.61
C ALA A 275 -35.40 -17.43 -27.68
N PRO A 276 -35.00 -18.68 -28.03
CA PRO A 276 -35.73 -19.50 -28.98
C PRO A 276 -37.11 -19.95 -28.47
N GLN A 277 -37.25 -20.15 -27.15
CA GLN A 277 -38.46 -20.70 -26.54
C GLN A 277 -39.55 -19.62 -26.38
N LYS A 278 -39.16 -18.38 -26.08
CA LYS A 278 -40.08 -17.23 -26.04
C LYS A 278 -40.68 -16.86 -27.41
N LEU A 279 -40.02 -17.21 -28.51
CA LEU A 279 -40.54 -17.00 -29.86
C LEU A 279 -41.57 -18.06 -30.28
N GLN A 280 -41.57 -19.24 -29.66
CA GLN A 280 -42.56 -20.30 -29.90
C GLN A 280 -43.84 -20.12 -29.07
N ASP A 281 -43.77 -19.52 -27.88
CA ASP A 281 -44.94 -19.25 -27.04
C ASP A 281 -45.75 -18.01 -27.48
N LEU A 282 -45.25 -17.26 -28.48
CA LEU A 282 -45.91 -16.09 -29.09
C LEU A 282 -46.53 -16.36 -30.47
N SER A 283 -46.48 -17.61 -30.95
CA SER A 283 -47.09 -18.09 -32.20
C SER A 283 -48.25 -19.03 -31.94
#